data_AF-K9UGZ7-F1
#
_entry.id   AF-K9UGZ7-F1
#
_cell.length_a   1.000
_cell.length_b   1.000
_cell.length_c   1.000
_cell.angle_alpha   90.00
_cell.angle_beta   90.00
_cell.angle_gamma   90.00
#
_symmetry.space_group_name_H-M   'P 1'
#
loop_
_entity.id
_entity.type
_entity.pdbx_description
1 polymer ?
#
loop_
_entity_poly.entity_id
_entity_poly.type
_entity_poly.pdbx_seq_one_letter_code
_entity_poly.pdbx_strand_id
1 'polypeptide(L)' 'MSVQIILPILTIPFILGALFFGTRNGFYDSDKYHGNGSAH' A
#
# COMPACT_ATOMS: atom_id res chain seq x y z
N MET A 1 -4.82 -6.56 26.34
CA MET A 1 -3.52 -6.01 25.90
C MET A 1 -3.71 -4.51 25.66
N SER A 2 -2.76 -3.66 26.07
CA SER A 2 -2.91 -2.20 25.93
C SER A 2 -2.57 -1.73 24.51
N VAL A 3 -3.14 -0.59 24.09
CA VAL A 3 -2.94 -0.02 22.74
C VAL A 3 -1.46 0.29 22.47
N GLN A 4 -0.73 0.69 23.51
CA GLN A 4 0.71 0.97 23.48
C GLN A 4 1.53 -0.25 23.03
N ILE A 5 1.02 -1.47 23.21
CA ILE A 5 1.68 -2.71 22.78
C ILE A 5 1.13 -3.17 21.42
N ILE A 6 -0.19 -3.04 21.21
CA ILE A 6 -0.85 -3.50 19.97
C ILE A 6 -0.36 -2.72 18.75
N LEU A 7 -0.23 -1.39 18.87
CA LEU A 7 0.12 -0.54 17.73
C LEU A 7 1.52 -0.84 17.17
N PRO A 8 2.61 -0.85 17.95
CA PRO A 8 3.94 -1.16 17.40
C PRO A 8 4.00 -2.53 16.73
N ILE A 9 3.32 -3.53 17.30
CA ILE A 9 3.27 -4.88 16.73
C ILE A 9 2.57 -4.89 15.37
N LEU A 10 1.50 -4.11 15.19
CA LEU A 10 0.79 -4.03 13.91
C LEU A 10 1.47 -3.10 12.90
N THR A 11 2.18 -2.07 13.37
CA THR A 11 2.90 -1.13 12.50
C THR A 11 4.01 -1.82 11.70
N ILE A 12 4.71 -2.79 12.30
CA ILE A 12 5.80 -3.51 11.62
C ILE A 12 5.30 -4.24 10.34
N PRO A 13 4.33 -5.18 10.41
CA PRO A 13 3.81 -5.84 9.22
C PRO A 13 3.06 -4.87 8.30
N PHE A 14 2.45 -3.80 8.83
CA PHE A 14 1.81 -2.77 8.01
C PHE A 14 2.84 -2.06 7.10
N ILE A 15 3.98 -1.62 7.64
CA ILE A 15 5.04 -0.96 6.85
C ILE A 15 5.60 -1.93 5.81
N LEU A 16 5.96 -3.15 6.22
CA LEU A 16 6.49 -4.15 5.30
C LEU A 16 5.48 -4.50 4.19
N GLY A 17 4.21 -4.64 4.56
CA GLY A 17 3.12 -4.86 3.61
C GLY A 17 2.94 -3.69 2.65
N ALA A 18 2.94 -2.44 3.15
CA ALA A 18 2.81 -1.25 2.32
C ALA A 18 3.94 -1.16 1.28
N LEU A 19 5.19 -1.40 1.69
CA LEU A 19 6.34 -1.42 0.78
C LEU A 19 6.20 -2.53 -0.26
N PHE A 20 5.81 -3.74 0.16
CA PHE A 20 5.68 -4.89 -0.73
C PHE A 20 4.52 -4.77 -1.73
N PHE A 21 3.35 -4.32 -1.29
CA PHE A 21 2.19 -4.14 -2.17
C PHE A 21 2.35 -2.89 -3.06
N GLY A 22 3.10 -1.88 -2.60
CA GLY A 22 3.45 -0.71 -3.40
C GLY A 22 4.25 -1.06 -4.66
N THR A 23 5.05 -2.13 -4.65
CA THR A 23 5.78 -2.59 -5.85
C THR A 23 4.97 -3.56 -6.72
N ARG A 24 3.74 -3.91 -6.34
CA ARG A 24 2.90 -4.93 -6.99
C ARG A 24 1.65 -4.32 -7.59
N ASN A 25 1.84 -3.40 -8.53
CA ASN A 25 0.80 -2.85 -9.37
C ASN A 25 0.90 -3.42 -10.80
N GLY A 26 -0.11 -3.21 -11.63
CA GLY A 26 -0.04 -3.64 -13.03
C GLY A 26 -1.06 -3.00 -13.95
N PHE A 27 -2.22 -2.55 -13.44
CA PHE A 27 -3.19 -1.87 -14.29
C PHE A 27 -2.68 -0.49 -14.72
N TYR A 28 -2.20 0.31 -13.76
CA TYR A 28 -1.72 1.67 -14.01
C TYR A 28 -0.47 1.76 -14.89
N ASP A 29 0.31 0.68 -14.97
CA ASP A 29 1.51 0.58 -15.82
C ASP A 29 1.23 -0.15 -17.15
N SER A 30 -0.03 -0.50 -17.43
CA SER A 30 -0.41 -1.19 -18.66
C SER A 30 -0.90 -0.22 -19.73
N ASP A 31 -0.82 -0.65 -20.99
CA ASP A 31 -1.37 0.09 -22.14
C ASP A 31 -2.88 0.33 -22.06
N LYS A 32 -3.57 -0.34 -21.13
CA LYS A 32 -5.02 -0.17 -20.91
C LYS A 32 -5.34 1.05 -20.05
N TYR A 33 -4.33 1.62 -19.39
CA TYR A 33 -4.50 2.80 -18.57
C TYR A 33 -4.21 4.07 -19.37
N HIS A 34 -5.23 4.93 -19.50
CA HIS A 34 -5.17 6.14 -20.31
C HIS A 34 -5.24 7.43 -19.47
N GLY A 35 -5.26 7.32 -18.14
CA GLY A 35 -5.34 8.44 -17.21
C GLY A 35 -3.97 8.86 -16.68
N ASN A 36 -3.96 9.87 -15.81
CA ASN A 36 -2.75 10.36 -15.13
C ASN A 36 -2.71 10.00 -13.62
N GLY A 37 -3.60 9.13 -13.16
CA GLY A 37 -3.75 8.77 -11.75
C GLY A 37 -4.79 9.56 -10.98
N SER A 38 -5.50 10.51 -11.61
CA SER A 38 -6.50 11.35 -10.95
C SER A 38 -7.86 11.31 -11.64
N ALA A 39 -8.91 11.66 -10.90
CA ALA A 39 -10.22 11.95 -11.49
C ALA A 39 -10.20 13.38 -12.04
N HIS A 40 -10.49 13.52 -13.34
CA HIS A 40 -10.73 14.80 -14.01
C HIS A 40 -12.24 14.91 -14.27
#